data_AF-A0A970AM40-F1
#
_entry.id   AF-A0A970AM40-F1
#
_cell.length_a   1.000
_cell.length_b   1.000
_cell.length_c   1.000
_cell.angle_alpha   90.00
_cell.angle_beta   90.00
_cell.angle_gamma   90.00
#
_symmetry.space_group_name_H-M   'P 1'
#
loop_
_entity.id
_entity.type
_entity.pdbx_description
1 polymer ?
#
loop_
_entity_poly.entity_id
_entity_poly.type
_entity_poly.pdbx_seq_one_letter_code
_entity_poly.pdbx_strand_id
1 'polypeptide(L)'
;MKEKIIIFTIENGKVKEGARVDSFTLKGVGVTIPAIIVGEEGRGRKLGVLPVHLLPDDYKEWQENGYTYIHSAEVGETKAGRPKLFQIEDSDTLEKCICVFRTGIGFRGGNSHTGDKEDEYWVRESFASFPESVPSKERYTWEEVEKYGLEYLKERHPGKEDIYPPDIAFKRKVSYHPFPGEILSSGVIAQGDAGRMGRGEQLIATLPADVVFRTGYSGRLYGRPAEHYYIFRDGKLLSATWEERAISDIF
;
A
#
# COMPACT_ATOMS: atom_id res chain seq x y z
N MET A 1 20.73 14.28 -15.50
CA MET A 1 21.25 14.40 -14.13
C MET A 1 20.55 13.36 -13.29
N LYS A 2 21.22 12.70 -12.34
CA LYS A 2 20.52 11.79 -11.43
C LYS A 2 19.74 12.66 -10.44
N GLU A 3 18.46 12.39 -10.29
CA GLU A 3 17.60 13.16 -9.40
C GLU A 3 17.88 12.77 -7.96
N LYS A 4 18.14 13.77 -7.12
CA LYS A 4 18.26 13.68 -5.67
C LYS A 4 16.86 13.54 -5.10
N ILE A 5 16.59 12.56 -4.23
CA ILE A 5 15.22 12.23 -3.82
C ILE A 5 15.13 12.06 -2.29
N ILE A 6 14.10 12.64 -1.68
CA ILE A 6 13.76 12.48 -0.25
C ILE A 6 13.13 11.10 -0.02
N ILE A 7 13.51 10.46 1.08
CA ILE A 7 13.06 9.11 1.46
C ILE A 7 12.05 9.20 2.60
N PHE A 8 10.98 8.42 2.52
CA PHE A 8 10.00 8.22 3.59
C PHE A 8 9.79 6.75 3.88
N THR A 9 9.52 6.42 5.14
CA THR A 9 9.02 5.12 5.57
C THR A 9 7.53 5.23 5.92
N ILE A 10 6.73 4.33 5.33
CA ILE A 10 5.29 4.23 5.57
C ILE A 10 4.99 2.94 6.32
N GLU A 11 4.30 3.05 7.45
CA GLU A 11 3.85 1.90 8.24
C GLU A 11 2.41 2.13 8.72
N ASN A 12 1.44 1.46 8.08
CA ASN A 12 0.03 1.44 8.49
C ASN A 12 -0.56 2.84 8.71
N GLY A 13 -0.40 3.73 7.71
CA GLY A 13 -0.85 5.13 7.80
C GLY A 13 0.15 6.10 8.44
N LYS A 14 1.17 5.61 9.15
CA LYS A 14 2.19 6.47 9.75
C LYS A 14 3.32 6.74 8.75
N VAL A 15 3.66 8.00 8.60
CA VAL A 15 4.77 8.46 7.78
C VAL A 15 5.91 8.90 8.68
N LYS A 16 7.13 8.49 8.33
CA LYS A 16 8.37 8.98 8.95
C LYS A 16 9.34 9.35 7.83
N GLU A 17 10.04 10.45 7.99
CA GLU A 17 11.15 10.79 7.09
C GLU A 17 12.33 9.85 7.31
N GLY A 18 13.01 9.53 6.21
CA GLY A 18 14.13 8.62 6.15
C GLY A 18 13.75 7.14 6.13
N ALA A 19 14.77 6.31 5.97
CA ALA A 19 14.68 4.86 5.99
C ALA A 19 15.86 4.24 6.72
N ARG A 20 15.56 3.17 7.45
CA ARG A 20 16.56 2.31 8.09
C ARG A 20 17.28 1.47 7.03
N VAL A 21 18.61 1.48 7.09
CA VAL A 21 19.50 0.64 6.29
C VAL A 21 20.11 -0.40 7.22
N ASP A 22 19.86 -1.68 6.95
CA ASP A 22 20.34 -2.80 7.74
C ASP A 22 21.49 -3.54 7.03
N SER A 23 22.23 -4.34 7.79
CA SER A 23 23.21 -5.29 7.26
C SER A 23 22.52 -6.49 6.61
N PHE A 24 22.86 -6.78 5.34
CA PHE A 24 22.39 -7.96 4.63
C PHE A 24 23.55 -8.79 4.10
N THR A 25 23.63 -10.07 4.48
CA THR A 25 24.65 -10.98 3.98
C THR A 25 24.18 -11.70 2.71
N LEU A 26 24.91 -11.50 1.62
CA LEU A 26 24.64 -12.15 0.34
C LEU A 26 24.96 -13.66 0.44
N LYS A 27 23.93 -14.50 0.24
CA LYS A 27 24.08 -15.95 0.20
C LYS A 27 25.05 -16.35 -0.92
N GLY A 28 26.06 -17.16 -0.60
CA GLY A 28 27.07 -17.68 -1.53
C GLY A 28 28.46 -17.08 -1.34
N VAL A 29 28.58 -15.74 -1.30
CA VAL A 29 29.88 -15.06 -1.19
C VAL A 29 30.21 -14.64 0.26
N GLY A 30 29.21 -14.63 1.14
CA GLY A 30 29.39 -14.25 2.56
C GLY A 30 29.67 -12.76 2.77
N VAL A 31 29.53 -11.94 1.73
CA VAL A 31 29.72 -10.48 1.80
C VAL A 31 28.48 -9.83 2.40
N THR A 32 28.69 -9.02 3.44
CA THR A 32 27.66 -8.19 4.07
C THR A 32 27.63 -6.82 3.40
N ILE A 33 26.44 -6.36 3.02
CA ILE A 33 26.20 -5.08 2.37
C ILE A 33 25.16 -4.26 3.15
N PRO A 34 25.22 -2.92 3.10
CA PRO A 34 24.13 -2.07 3.56
C PRO A 34 22.96 -2.13 2.58
N ALA A 35 21.75 -2.38 3.09
CA ALA A 35 20.53 -2.44 2.28
C ALA A 35 19.28 -2.02 3.06
N ILE A 36 18.31 -1.44 2.36
CA ILE A 36 16.94 -1.34 2.89
C ILE A 36 16.24 -2.67 2.63
N ILE A 37 15.71 -3.27 3.69
CA ILE A 37 15.09 -4.59 3.65
C ILE A 37 13.59 -4.48 3.95
N VAL A 38 12.78 -5.09 3.08
CA VAL A 38 11.33 -5.23 3.21
C VAL A 38 10.92 -6.69 3.08
N GLY A 39 9.76 -7.06 3.60
CA GLY A 39 9.31 -8.45 3.67
C GLY A 39 9.99 -9.24 4.79
N GLU A 40 9.77 -10.55 4.79
CA GLU A 40 10.28 -11.45 5.83
C GLU A 40 10.98 -12.67 5.20
N GLU A 41 11.80 -13.38 5.98
CA GLU A 41 12.30 -14.71 5.62
C GLU A 41 11.35 -15.82 6.05
N GLY A 42 11.43 -16.97 5.39
CA GLY A 42 10.72 -18.19 5.77
C GLY A 42 9.57 -18.55 4.84
N ARG A 43 8.75 -19.52 5.27
CA ARG A 43 7.74 -20.13 4.41
C ARG A 43 6.67 -19.12 3.99
N GLY A 44 6.45 -19.01 2.67
CA GLY A 44 5.48 -18.07 2.09
C GLY A 44 5.90 -16.61 2.15
N ARG A 45 7.13 -16.32 2.57
CA ARG A 45 7.71 -14.99 2.74
C ARG A 45 8.89 -14.80 1.79
N LYS A 46 9.25 -13.55 1.53
CA LYS A 46 10.36 -13.19 0.66
C LYS A 46 10.96 -11.87 1.12
N LEU A 47 12.27 -11.79 1.24
CA LEU A 47 12.94 -10.50 1.42
C LEU A 47 13.03 -9.77 0.07
N GLY A 48 12.63 -8.50 0.09
CA GLY A 48 13.05 -7.48 -0.87
C GLY A 48 14.27 -6.76 -0.29
N VAL A 49 15.36 -6.73 -1.07
CA VAL A 49 16.63 -6.13 -0.64
C VAL A 49 17.00 -5.09 -1.67
N LEU A 50 17.09 -3.82 -1.25
CA LEU A 50 17.57 -2.73 -2.07
C LEU A 50 18.93 -2.27 -1.55
N PRO A 51 20.04 -2.59 -2.24
CA PRO A 51 21.37 -2.17 -1.80
C PRO A 51 21.50 -0.65 -1.74
N VAL A 52 22.28 -0.17 -0.78
CA VAL A 52 22.57 1.25 -0.59
C VAL A 52 24.08 1.45 -0.71
N HIS A 53 24.50 2.54 -1.33
CA HIS A 53 25.87 3.06 -1.21
C HIS A 53 25.82 4.20 -0.21
N LEU A 54 26.37 3.98 0.98
CA LEU A 54 26.36 4.95 2.06
C LEU A 54 27.48 5.98 1.90
N LEU A 55 27.28 7.17 2.45
CA LEU A 55 28.34 8.17 2.64
C LEU A 55 29.36 7.65 3.66
N PRO A 56 30.61 8.18 3.67
CA PRO A 56 31.68 7.63 4.50
C PRO A 56 31.37 7.55 6.00
N ASP A 57 30.67 8.53 6.56
CA ASP A 57 30.39 8.57 7.99
C ASP A 57 29.24 7.63 8.38
N ASP A 58 28.15 7.60 7.59
CA ASP A 58 27.05 6.65 7.79
C ASP A 58 27.49 5.20 7.51
N TYR A 59 28.47 5.00 6.61
CA TYR A 59 29.08 3.71 6.39
C TYR A 59 29.86 3.23 7.63
N LYS A 60 30.61 4.11 8.30
CA LYS A 60 31.29 3.75 9.57
C LYS A 60 30.27 3.42 10.65
N GLU A 61 29.22 4.23 10.80
CA GLU A 61 28.13 3.97 11.75
C GLU A 61 27.49 2.60 11.46
N TRP A 62 27.20 2.32 10.19
CA TRP A 62 26.66 1.02 9.78
C TRP A 62 27.62 -0.14 10.07
N GLN A 63 28.93 0.03 9.89
CA GLN A 63 29.91 -1.00 10.23
C GLN A 63 29.98 -1.29 11.74
N GLU A 64 29.80 -0.26 12.57
CA GLU A 64 29.84 -0.38 14.04
C GLU A 64 28.54 -0.96 14.60
N ASN A 65 27.39 -0.46 14.14
CA ASN A 65 26.07 -0.76 14.70
C ASN A 65 25.33 -1.87 13.96
N GLY A 66 25.77 -2.19 12.74
CA GLY A 66 25.06 -3.08 11.82
C GLY A 66 23.86 -2.43 11.11
N TYR A 67 23.56 -1.16 11.40
CA TYR A 67 22.50 -0.38 10.77
C TYR A 67 22.82 1.13 10.81
N THR A 68 22.16 1.92 9.97
CA THR A 68 22.14 3.40 10.00
C THR A 68 20.79 3.89 9.42
N TYR A 69 20.58 5.20 9.36
CA TYR A 69 19.40 5.83 8.74
C TYR A 69 19.82 6.80 7.64
N ILE A 70 19.10 6.79 6.53
CA ILE A 70 19.32 7.72 5.41
C ILE A 70 18.05 8.52 5.12
N HIS A 71 18.22 9.77 4.71
CA HIS A 71 17.10 10.70 4.46
C HIS A 71 16.94 11.05 2.98
N SER A 72 18.04 11.03 2.23
CA SER A 72 18.05 11.37 0.81
C SER A 72 18.91 10.38 0.02
N ALA A 73 18.52 10.07 -1.22
CA ALA A 73 19.30 9.24 -2.12
C ALA A 73 19.03 9.54 -3.60
N GLU A 74 19.97 9.14 -4.44
CA GLU A 74 19.76 8.97 -5.89
C GLU A 74 19.45 7.51 -6.21
N VAL A 75 18.52 7.28 -7.14
CA VAL A 75 18.32 5.95 -7.73
C VAL A 75 19.33 5.75 -8.86
N GLY A 76 20.05 4.64 -8.81
CA GLY A 76 20.86 4.17 -9.91
C GLY A 76 20.82 2.65 -10.01
N GLU A 77 21.82 2.07 -10.65
CA GLU A 77 21.85 0.64 -10.92
C GLU A 77 23.15 -0.01 -10.44
N THR A 78 23.06 -1.29 -10.11
CA THR A 78 24.20 -2.19 -9.96
C THR A 78 24.78 -2.54 -11.34
N LYS A 79 25.98 -3.12 -11.37
CA LYS A 79 26.57 -3.64 -12.63
C LYS A 79 25.68 -4.66 -13.35
N ALA A 80 24.76 -5.31 -12.64
CA ALA A 80 23.81 -6.27 -13.18
C ALA A 80 22.47 -5.64 -13.61
N GLY A 81 22.38 -4.31 -13.68
CA GLY A 81 21.17 -3.57 -14.07
C GLY A 81 20.05 -3.58 -13.02
N ARG A 82 20.32 -4.03 -11.78
CA ARG A 82 19.33 -4.01 -10.69
C ARG A 82 19.35 -2.67 -9.96
N PRO A 83 18.21 -2.14 -9.50
CA PRO A 83 18.16 -0.90 -8.73
C PRO A 83 19.10 -0.88 -7.52
N LYS A 84 19.67 0.29 -7.25
CA LYS A 84 20.53 0.58 -6.10
C LYS A 84 20.33 2.04 -5.68
N LEU A 85 20.36 2.30 -4.39
CA LEU A 85 20.38 3.68 -3.87
C LEU A 85 21.81 4.15 -3.65
N PHE A 86 22.07 5.42 -3.94
CA PHE A 86 23.28 6.13 -3.57
C PHE A 86 22.90 7.23 -2.61
N GLN A 87 23.31 7.11 -1.36
CA GLN A 87 23.03 8.12 -0.34
C GLN A 87 23.70 9.44 -0.73
N ILE A 88 22.99 10.53 -0.45
CA ILE A 88 23.45 11.91 -0.60
C ILE A 88 23.16 12.67 0.69
N GLU A 89 23.84 13.81 0.90
CA GLU A 89 23.66 14.63 2.09
C GLU A 89 22.24 15.20 2.15
N ASP A 90 21.83 15.93 1.11
CA ASP A 90 20.53 16.57 1.04
C ASP A 90 19.92 16.48 -0.37
N SER A 91 18.58 16.54 -0.39
CA SER A 91 17.77 16.61 -1.59
C SER A 91 16.88 17.85 -1.54
N ASP A 92 16.82 18.57 -2.65
CA ASP A 92 15.92 19.68 -2.90
C ASP A 92 14.84 19.36 -3.94
N THR A 93 14.77 18.11 -4.44
CA THR A 93 13.70 17.74 -5.36
C THR A 93 12.33 17.80 -4.69
N LEU A 94 11.38 18.31 -5.45
CA LEU A 94 9.96 18.30 -5.11
C LEU A 94 9.15 17.47 -6.11
N GLU A 95 9.80 16.84 -7.09
CA GLU A 95 9.12 16.15 -8.21
C GLU A 95 8.75 14.71 -7.88
N LYS A 96 9.49 14.05 -6.99
CA LYS A 96 9.24 12.67 -6.56
C LYS A 96 9.86 12.38 -5.21
N CYS A 97 9.39 11.31 -4.57
CA CYS A 97 9.97 10.77 -3.34
C CYS A 97 10.24 9.27 -3.46
N ILE A 98 11.07 8.72 -2.57
CA ILE A 98 11.18 7.26 -2.37
C ILE A 98 10.34 6.90 -1.16
N CYS A 99 9.47 5.91 -1.29
CA CYS A 99 8.69 5.37 -0.18
C CYS A 99 9.09 3.92 0.12
N VAL A 100 9.44 3.66 1.38
CA VAL A 100 9.62 2.32 1.96
C VAL A 100 8.32 1.90 2.64
N PHE A 101 7.55 1.06 1.96
CA PHE A 101 6.26 0.58 2.42
C PHE A 101 6.44 -0.64 3.33
N ARG A 102 6.41 -0.42 4.65
CA ARG A 102 6.29 -1.47 5.67
C ARG A 102 4.83 -1.81 5.96
N THR A 103 4.03 -1.93 4.89
CA THR A 103 2.58 -2.16 4.96
C THR A 103 2.29 -3.49 5.67
N GLY A 104 1.48 -3.46 6.72
CA GLY A 104 1.02 -4.64 7.44
C GLY A 104 -0.17 -5.32 6.77
N ILE A 105 -0.75 -6.31 7.45
CA ILE A 105 -2.00 -7.00 7.08
C ILE A 105 -2.89 -7.16 8.31
N GLY A 106 -4.20 -7.22 8.13
CA GLY A 106 -5.12 -7.65 9.19
C GLY A 106 -5.04 -9.15 9.44
N PHE A 107 -5.63 -9.63 10.54
CA PHE A 107 -5.59 -11.05 10.87
C PHE A 107 -6.33 -11.86 9.81
N ARG A 108 -5.62 -12.83 9.21
CA ARG A 108 -6.03 -13.63 8.05
C ARG A 108 -6.41 -12.79 6.83
N GLY A 109 -5.74 -11.65 6.68
CA GLY A 109 -5.96 -10.72 5.58
C GLY A 109 -4.78 -10.62 4.64
N GLY A 110 -4.80 -9.55 3.87
CA GLY A 110 -3.71 -9.12 3.01
C GLY A 110 -3.61 -7.60 2.96
N ASN A 111 -2.80 -7.12 2.03
CA ASN A 111 -2.69 -5.70 1.73
C ASN A 111 -2.69 -5.46 0.22
N SER A 112 -2.75 -4.20 -0.16
CA SER A 112 -2.74 -3.75 -1.55
C SER A 112 -2.09 -2.37 -1.65
N HIS A 113 -1.45 -2.10 -2.78
CA HIS A 113 -0.88 -0.81 -3.14
C HIS A 113 -1.51 -0.39 -4.47
N THR A 114 -2.20 0.74 -4.48
CA THR A 114 -2.93 1.25 -5.66
C THR A 114 -2.76 2.75 -5.77
N GLY A 115 -3.25 3.34 -6.86
CA GLY A 115 -3.53 4.77 -6.94
C GLY A 115 -4.78 5.13 -6.15
N ASP A 116 -5.30 6.33 -6.43
CA ASP A 116 -6.54 6.82 -5.83
C ASP A 116 -7.76 5.93 -6.15
N LYS A 117 -8.80 6.08 -5.35
CA LYS A 117 -10.11 5.50 -5.59
C LYS A 117 -10.72 6.12 -6.85
N GLU A 118 -11.03 5.27 -7.81
CA GLU A 118 -11.54 5.69 -9.12
C GLU A 118 -13.08 5.69 -9.12
N ASP A 119 -13.68 4.60 -8.63
CA ASP A 119 -15.13 4.42 -8.71
C ASP A 119 -15.64 3.52 -7.58
N GLU A 120 -16.90 3.72 -7.22
CA GLU A 120 -17.63 2.92 -6.25
C GLU A 120 -18.99 2.55 -6.82
N TYR A 121 -19.27 1.25 -6.86
CA TYR A 121 -20.47 0.71 -7.48
C TYR A 121 -20.88 -0.59 -6.79
N TRP A 122 -22.10 -1.03 -7.05
CA TRP A 122 -22.60 -2.29 -6.56
C TRP A 122 -22.89 -3.24 -7.70
N VAL A 123 -22.78 -4.53 -7.41
CA VAL A 123 -23.16 -5.62 -8.32
C VAL A 123 -24.14 -6.53 -7.61
N ARG A 124 -25.02 -7.22 -8.35
CA ARG A 124 -25.91 -8.19 -7.72
C ARG A 124 -25.11 -9.31 -7.05
N GLU A 125 -25.52 -9.72 -5.85
CA GLU A 125 -24.98 -10.92 -5.24
C GLU A 125 -25.42 -12.16 -6.02
N SER A 126 -24.53 -13.15 -6.15
CA SER A 126 -24.79 -14.32 -6.99
C SER A 126 -25.93 -15.21 -6.47
N PHE A 127 -26.24 -15.10 -5.18
CA PHE A 127 -27.35 -15.83 -4.56
C PHE A 127 -28.69 -15.09 -4.66
N ALA A 128 -28.68 -13.80 -5.00
CA ALA A 128 -29.87 -12.97 -5.00
C ALA A 128 -30.65 -13.14 -6.32
N SER A 129 -31.93 -13.48 -6.20
CA SER A 129 -32.85 -13.54 -7.32
C SER A 129 -33.80 -12.36 -7.22
N PHE A 130 -33.68 -11.43 -8.17
CA PHE A 130 -34.38 -10.16 -8.15
C PHE A 130 -35.75 -10.24 -8.86
N PRO A 131 -36.72 -9.40 -8.44
CA PRO A 131 -37.96 -9.17 -9.18
C PRO A 131 -37.70 -8.74 -10.63
N GLU A 132 -38.64 -8.98 -11.54
CA GLU A 132 -38.58 -8.49 -12.93
C GLU A 132 -38.53 -6.95 -13.01
N SER A 133 -39.05 -6.25 -12.01
CA SER A 133 -39.02 -4.78 -11.94
C SER A 133 -37.61 -4.21 -11.78
N VAL A 134 -36.66 -5.01 -11.29
CA VAL A 134 -35.28 -4.57 -11.07
C VAL A 134 -34.45 -4.82 -12.33
N PRO A 135 -33.94 -3.77 -13.01
CA PRO A 135 -33.17 -3.92 -14.25
C PRO A 135 -31.89 -4.72 -14.03
N SER A 136 -31.60 -5.69 -14.90
CA SER A 136 -30.35 -6.47 -14.84
C SER A 136 -29.19 -5.70 -15.45
N LYS A 137 -28.44 -5.00 -14.61
CA LYS A 137 -27.23 -4.23 -14.95
C LYS A 137 -25.97 -4.86 -14.37
N GLU A 138 -24.83 -4.54 -14.98
CA GLU A 138 -23.51 -4.89 -14.47
C GLU A 138 -23.11 -4.04 -13.25
N ARG A 139 -23.55 -2.78 -13.19
CA ARG A 139 -23.21 -1.81 -12.15
C ARG A 139 -24.46 -1.05 -11.70
N TYR A 140 -24.54 -0.79 -10.40
CA TYR A 140 -25.60 0.00 -9.76
C TYR A 140 -24.97 1.12 -8.92
N THR A 141 -25.62 2.28 -8.88
CA THR A 141 -25.28 3.34 -7.93
C THR A 141 -25.89 3.07 -6.55
N TRP A 142 -25.50 3.83 -5.52
CA TRP A 142 -26.09 3.68 -4.20
C TRP A 142 -27.60 3.99 -4.21
N GLU A 143 -28.04 5.02 -4.93
CA GLU A 143 -29.46 5.39 -5.02
C GLU A 143 -30.29 4.28 -5.67
N GLU A 144 -29.71 3.59 -6.66
CA GLU A 144 -30.31 2.42 -7.27
C GLU A 144 -30.37 1.23 -6.30
N VAL A 145 -29.33 1.02 -5.50
CA VAL A 145 -29.31 -0.02 -4.46
C VAL A 145 -30.35 0.24 -3.39
N GLU A 146 -30.52 1.48 -2.93
CA GLU A 146 -31.57 1.84 -1.97
C GLU A 146 -32.96 1.51 -2.52
N LYS A 147 -33.22 1.91 -3.76
CA LYS A 147 -34.49 1.66 -4.42
C LYS A 147 -34.73 0.16 -4.66
N TYR A 148 -33.83 -0.51 -5.36
CA TYR A 148 -34.02 -1.89 -5.81
C TYR A 148 -33.79 -2.90 -4.70
N GLY A 149 -32.99 -2.56 -3.69
CA GLY A 149 -32.85 -3.32 -2.45
C GLY A 149 -34.16 -3.40 -1.69
N LEU A 150 -34.89 -2.28 -1.60
CA LEU A 150 -36.22 -2.27 -1.01
C LEU A 150 -37.23 -3.10 -1.82
N GLU A 151 -37.19 -3.04 -3.15
CA GLU A 151 -38.03 -3.89 -4.01
C GLU A 151 -37.73 -5.38 -3.79
N TYR A 152 -36.44 -5.75 -3.74
CA TYR A 152 -36.01 -7.10 -3.42
C TYR A 152 -36.52 -7.56 -2.04
N LEU A 153 -36.39 -6.71 -1.01
CA LEU A 153 -36.84 -7.01 0.34
C LEU A 153 -38.35 -7.21 0.42
N LYS A 154 -39.15 -6.35 -0.23
CA LYS A 154 -40.61 -6.48 -0.25
C LYS A 154 -41.08 -7.81 -0.85
N GLU A 155 -40.40 -8.29 -1.90
CA GLU A 155 -40.77 -9.56 -2.53
C GLU A 155 -40.26 -10.77 -1.74
N ARG A 156 -38.99 -10.74 -1.31
CA ARG A 156 -38.32 -11.93 -0.73
C ARG A 156 -38.40 -12.02 0.78
N HIS A 157 -38.61 -10.89 1.45
CA HIS A 157 -38.63 -10.76 2.90
C HIS A 157 -39.72 -9.76 3.35
N PRO A 158 -41.00 -9.97 2.98
CA PRO A 158 -42.08 -9.03 3.27
C PRO A 158 -42.20 -8.76 4.77
N GLY A 159 -42.29 -7.49 5.16
CA GLY A 159 -42.39 -7.06 6.56
C GLY A 159 -41.06 -7.03 7.34
N LYS A 160 -39.93 -7.17 6.64
CA LYS A 160 -38.57 -7.09 7.22
C LYS A 160 -37.71 -6.01 6.58
N GLU A 161 -38.33 -5.05 5.91
CA GLU A 161 -37.66 -3.97 5.19
C GLU A 161 -36.80 -3.11 6.13
N ASP A 162 -37.25 -2.90 7.36
CA ASP A 162 -36.51 -2.14 8.39
C ASP A 162 -35.44 -2.97 9.12
N ILE A 163 -35.39 -4.28 8.88
CA ILE A 163 -34.47 -5.21 9.57
C ILE A 163 -33.17 -5.38 8.78
N TYR A 164 -33.26 -5.38 7.45
CA TYR A 164 -32.12 -5.64 6.58
C TYR A 164 -31.63 -4.36 5.91
N PRO A 165 -30.32 -4.22 5.71
CA PRO A 165 -29.80 -3.09 4.96
C PRO A 165 -30.22 -3.21 3.48
N PRO A 166 -30.37 -2.07 2.78
CA PRO A 166 -30.81 -2.07 1.39
C PRO A 166 -29.84 -2.80 0.45
N ASP A 167 -28.57 -2.86 0.81
CA ASP A 167 -27.54 -3.54 0.02
C ASP A 167 -27.42 -5.05 0.29
N ILE A 168 -28.32 -5.67 1.06
CA ILE A 168 -28.21 -7.12 1.39
C ILE A 168 -28.11 -8.04 0.15
N ALA A 169 -28.71 -7.63 -0.96
CA ALA A 169 -28.70 -8.35 -2.24
C ALA A 169 -27.63 -7.83 -3.22
N PHE A 170 -26.81 -6.88 -2.78
CA PHE A 170 -25.82 -6.17 -3.57
C PHE A 170 -24.44 -6.24 -2.93
N LYS A 171 -23.43 -6.53 -3.74
CA LYS A 171 -22.05 -6.51 -3.32
C LYS A 171 -21.41 -5.20 -3.70
N ARG A 172 -20.97 -4.44 -2.69
CA ARG A 172 -20.14 -3.25 -2.89
C ARG A 172 -18.82 -3.61 -3.60
N LYS A 173 -18.46 -2.81 -4.60
CA LYS A 173 -17.23 -2.88 -5.36
C LYS A 173 -16.59 -1.50 -5.41
N VAL A 174 -15.28 -1.47 -5.24
CA VAL A 174 -14.48 -0.25 -5.36
C VAL A 174 -13.37 -0.54 -6.37
N SER A 175 -13.20 0.33 -7.36
CA SER A 175 -12.04 0.32 -8.24
C SER A 175 -11.06 1.40 -7.83
N TYR A 176 -9.79 1.15 -8.12
CA TYR A 176 -8.69 2.06 -7.84
C TYR A 176 -7.86 2.21 -9.10
N HIS A 177 -7.27 3.38 -9.28
CA HIS A 177 -6.25 3.57 -10.29
C HIS A 177 -5.05 2.63 -10.02
N PRO A 178 -4.27 2.29 -11.07
CA PRO A 178 -3.02 1.55 -10.90
C PRO A 178 -2.08 2.24 -9.92
N PHE A 179 -1.22 1.46 -9.25
CA PHE A 179 -0.17 2.03 -8.41
C PHE A 179 0.73 2.94 -9.25
N PRO A 180 0.92 4.22 -8.87
CA PRO A 180 1.58 5.20 -9.73
C PRO A 180 3.10 5.15 -9.66
N GLY A 181 3.68 4.37 -8.74
CA GLY A 181 5.11 4.34 -8.49
C GLY A 181 5.87 3.27 -9.27
N GLU A 182 7.17 3.52 -9.45
CA GLU A 182 8.11 2.53 -9.98
C GLU A 182 8.69 1.69 -8.84
N ILE A 183 8.45 0.39 -8.85
CA ILE A 183 8.90 -0.52 -7.80
C ILE A 183 10.39 -0.84 -7.98
N LEU A 184 11.20 -0.39 -7.03
CA LEU A 184 12.65 -0.66 -6.98
C LEU A 184 12.96 -2.04 -6.36
N SER A 185 12.14 -2.46 -5.40
CA SER A 185 12.27 -3.76 -4.73
C SER A 185 10.96 -4.15 -4.04
N SER A 186 10.68 -5.44 -3.94
CA SER A 186 9.52 -5.95 -3.19
C SER A 186 9.85 -7.17 -2.34
N GLY A 187 9.18 -7.23 -1.20
CA GLY A 187 9.21 -8.31 -0.23
C GLY A 187 7.80 -8.79 0.09
N VAL A 188 7.70 -9.98 0.67
CA VAL A 188 6.44 -10.64 1.04
C VAL A 188 6.46 -10.93 2.53
N ILE A 189 5.40 -10.53 3.21
CA ILE A 189 5.09 -10.90 4.59
C ILE A 189 3.95 -11.92 4.60
N ALA A 190 3.95 -12.82 5.58
CA ALA A 190 2.90 -13.83 5.67
C ALA A 190 2.55 -14.16 7.12
N GLN A 191 1.26 -14.46 7.35
CA GLN A 191 0.76 -14.87 8.65
C GLN A 191 0.73 -16.40 8.81
N GLY A 192 1.11 -16.84 10.01
CA GLY A 192 1.14 -18.23 10.45
C GLY A 192 2.43 -18.95 10.05
N ASP A 193 2.74 -20.03 10.76
CA ASP A 193 3.97 -20.82 10.55
C ASP A 193 4.05 -21.37 9.12
N ALA A 194 2.89 -21.70 8.54
CA ALA A 194 2.79 -22.20 7.17
C ALA A 194 2.76 -21.10 6.09
N GLY A 195 2.60 -19.82 6.46
CA GLY A 195 2.51 -18.68 5.54
C GLY A 195 1.29 -18.71 4.59
N ARG A 196 0.21 -19.40 4.99
CA ARG A 196 -1.00 -19.59 4.16
C ARG A 196 -2.25 -18.90 4.72
N MET A 197 -2.17 -18.33 5.92
CA MET A 197 -3.36 -17.78 6.60
C MET A 197 -3.66 -16.33 6.21
N GLY A 198 -2.63 -15.58 5.83
CA GLY A 198 -2.69 -14.21 5.34
C GLY A 198 -1.36 -13.86 4.69
N ARG A 199 -1.37 -12.95 3.73
CA ARG A 199 -0.18 -12.58 2.94
C ARG A 199 -0.28 -11.14 2.49
N GLY A 200 0.82 -10.41 2.58
CA GLY A 200 0.94 -9.05 2.07
C GLY A 200 2.26 -8.84 1.36
N GLU A 201 2.30 -7.76 0.59
CA GLU A 201 3.51 -7.25 -0.03
C GLU A 201 4.03 -6.03 0.74
N GLN A 202 5.34 -5.85 0.72
CA GLN A 202 6.03 -4.65 1.16
C GLN A 202 6.93 -4.19 0.03
N LEU A 203 7.00 -2.89 -0.19
CA LEU A 203 7.58 -2.30 -1.40
C LEU A 203 8.63 -1.26 -1.04
N ILE A 204 9.57 -1.05 -1.96
CA ILE A 204 10.36 0.17 -2.04
C ILE A 204 10.12 0.72 -3.45
N ALA A 205 9.61 1.93 -3.56
CA ALA A 205 9.23 2.51 -4.85
C ALA A 205 9.51 4.01 -4.92
N THR A 206 9.70 4.54 -6.13
CA THR A 206 9.66 5.98 -6.40
C THR A 206 8.22 6.40 -6.68
N LEU A 207 7.79 7.52 -6.14
CA LEU A 207 6.43 8.04 -6.28
C LEU A 207 6.48 9.48 -6.80
N PRO A 208 5.74 9.82 -7.86
CA PRO A 208 5.66 11.20 -8.36
C PRO A 208 4.97 12.11 -7.33
N ALA A 209 5.36 13.39 -7.34
CA ALA A 209 4.67 14.43 -6.62
C ALA A 209 3.27 14.67 -7.17
N ASP A 210 2.38 15.18 -6.32
CA ASP A 210 1.01 15.55 -6.67
C ASP A 210 0.14 14.42 -7.24
N VAL A 211 0.57 13.16 -7.06
CA VAL A 211 -0.21 11.98 -7.41
C VAL A 211 -0.56 11.21 -6.15
N VAL A 212 -1.84 10.93 -6.00
CA VAL A 212 -2.36 10.17 -4.87
C VAL A 212 -2.09 8.68 -5.04
N PHE A 213 -1.68 8.05 -3.96
CA PHE A 213 -1.60 6.60 -3.86
C PHE A 213 -2.16 6.09 -2.54
N ARG A 214 -2.43 4.79 -2.49
CA ARG A 214 -3.13 4.13 -1.39
C ARG A 214 -2.41 2.90 -0.92
N THR A 215 -2.46 2.67 0.39
CA THR A 215 -2.29 1.34 0.98
C THR A 215 -3.63 0.84 1.52
N GLY A 216 -4.01 -0.38 1.15
CA GLY A 216 -5.21 -1.04 1.64
C GLY A 216 -4.88 -2.25 2.50
N TYR A 217 -5.75 -2.54 3.46
CA TYR A 217 -5.62 -3.63 4.43
C TYR A 217 -6.91 -4.44 4.46
N SER A 218 -6.81 -5.76 4.54
CA SER A 218 -7.98 -6.65 4.66
C SER A 218 -7.83 -7.63 5.83
N GLY A 219 -8.84 -8.48 6.03
CA GLY A 219 -8.93 -9.38 7.18
C GLY A 219 -9.53 -8.69 8.39
N ARG A 220 -9.23 -9.18 9.60
CA ARG A 220 -9.71 -8.55 10.84
C ARG A 220 -8.75 -7.43 11.25
N LEU A 221 -9.24 -6.21 11.20
CA LEU A 221 -8.47 -4.99 11.48
C LEU A 221 -8.67 -4.44 12.90
N TYR A 222 -9.64 -4.96 13.65
CA TYR A 222 -9.88 -4.61 15.06
C TYR A 222 -9.96 -3.10 15.32
N GLY A 223 -10.77 -2.41 14.51
CA GLY A 223 -10.97 -0.96 14.61
C GLY A 223 -9.89 -0.11 13.94
N ARG A 224 -8.87 -0.72 13.33
CA ARG A 224 -7.91 0.02 12.49
C ARG A 224 -8.54 0.37 11.13
N PRO A 225 -8.15 1.50 10.52
CA PRO A 225 -8.57 1.86 9.17
C PRO A 225 -8.26 0.77 8.15
N ALA A 226 -9.17 0.57 7.19
CA ALA A 226 -8.99 -0.38 6.10
C ALA A 226 -8.09 0.15 4.98
N GLU A 227 -7.77 1.44 5.00
CA GLU A 227 -6.94 2.09 4.00
C GLU A 227 -6.39 3.42 4.48
N HIS A 228 -5.28 3.81 3.86
CA HIS A 228 -4.69 5.13 4.00
C HIS A 228 -4.26 5.61 2.61
N TYR A 229 -4.45 6.90 2.38
CA TYR A 229 -4.10 7.62 1.16
C TYR A 229 -2.96 8.57 1.45
N TYR A 230 -2.11 8.77 0.44
CA TYR A 230 -0.89 9.53 0.55
C TYR A 230 -0.71 10.42 -0.66
N ILE A 231 -0.06 11.57 -0.45
CA ILE A 231 0.36 12.48 -1.50
C ILE A 231 1.70 13.10 -1.11
N PHE A 232 2.66 13.11 -2.02
CA PHE A 232 3.92 13.83 -1.86
C PHE A 232 3.76 15.23 -2.45
N ARG A 233 3.91 16.26 -1.62
CA ARG A 233 3.76 17.67 -2.01
C ARG A 233 4.65 18.53 -1.12
N ASP A 234 5.32 19.51 -1.72
CA ASP A 234 6.17 20.49 -1.02
C ASP A 234 7.22 19.84 -0.09
N GLY A 235 7.83 18.75 -0.54
CA GLY A 235 8.88 18.04 0.21
C GLY A 235 8.34 17.23 1.40
N LYS A 236 7.02 17.11 1.53
CA LYS A 236 6.36 16.35 2.60
C LYS A 236 5.50 15.24 2.04
N LEU A 237 5.45 14.12 2.74
CA LEU A 237 4.51 13.05 2.47
C LEU A 237 3.36 13.11 3.47
N LEU A 238 2.17 13.46 2.98
CA LEU A 238 0.95 13.52 3.78
C LEU A 238 0.24 12.15 3.78
N SER A 239 -0.54 11.90 4.82
CA SER A 239 -1.29 10.65 5.01
C SER A 239 -2.68 10.97 5.55
N ALA A 240 -3.70 10.28 5.07
CA ALA A 240 -5.08 10.43 5.50
C ALA A 240 -5.83 9.09 5.45
N THR A 241 -6.82 8.88 6.32
CA THR A 241 -7.83 7.84 6.11
C THR A 241 -8.78 8.23 4.97
N TRP A 242 -9.67 7.32 4.56
CA TRP A 242 -10.70 7.65 3.56
C TRP A 242 -11.60 8.80 4.03
N GLU A 243 -12.01 8.78 5.29
CA GLU A 243 -12.90 9.80 5.87
C GLU A 243 -12.24 11.17 5.87
N GLU A 244 -10.95 11.23 6.23
CA GLU A 244 -10.15 12.46 6.20
C GLU A 244 -9.91 12.95 4.75
N ARG A 245 -9.60 12.03 3.83
CA ARG A 245 -9.43 12.31 2.40
C ARG A 245 -10.69 12.90 1.78
N ALA A 246 -11.85 12.28 2.03
CA ALA A 246 -13.12 12.64 1.39
C ALA A 246 -13.62 14.06 1.72
N ILE A 247 -13.12 14.66 2.80
CA ILE A 247 -13.46 16.03 3.23
C ILE A 247 -12.34 17.04 2.97
N SER A 248 -11.21 16.60 2.40
CA SER A 248 -10.02 17.41 2.24
C SER A 248 -9.78 17.79 0.78
N ASP A 249 -9.61 19.09 0.52
CA ASP A 249 -9.21 19.61 -0.80
C ASP A 249 -7.71 19.47 -1.08
N ILE A 250 -6.93 18.89 -0.15
CA ILE A 250 -5.49 18.68 -0.31
C ILE A 250 -5.21 17.53 -1.29
N PHE A 251 -6.15 16.58 -1.35
CA PHE A 251 -5.95 15.21 -1.77
C PHE A 251 -6.64 14.86 -3.07
#